data_AF-A0AAN9HB29-F1
#
_entry.id   AF-A0AAN9HB29-F1
#
_cell.length_a   1.000
_cell.length_b   1.000
_cell.length_c   1.000
_cell.angle_alpha   90.00
_cell.angle_beta   90.00
_cell.angle_gamma   90.00
#
_symmetry.space_group_name_H-M   'P 1'
#
loop_
_entity.id
_entity.type
_entity.pdbx_description
1 polymer ?
#
loop_
_entity_poly.entity_id
_entity_poly.type
_entity_poly.pdbx_seq_one_letter_code
_entity_poly.pdbx_strand_id
1 'polypeptide(L)'
;MATRTDRLALPKPNLLRFPDRRSVYWLDELPTRSKNISTTAFELTPRLDQLARSKQSSRFFKESRRSPEWMVSAAALKACPSQRVCSLASPRVPVDGWQSDRPLLAPLSVAVKTAKPSPRICNLAQPKRAKMVLTHAPSVDSSTHVFGVPTPPSSRILQLASPKQVHAQHALARPVSGPVPDRVLKAVASESLQTLARPKTRQALFEGYDPYRVSPAARAATASPRLMELSLPLPRKCKSQ
;
A
#
# COMPACT_ATOMS: atom_id res chain seq x y z
N MET A 1 -57.64 -0.27 6.27
CA MET A 1 -56.16 -0.13 6.35
C MET A 1 -55.73 0.83 5.25
N ALA A 2 -55.31 2.05 5.61
CA ALA A 2 -54.95 3.08 4.61
C ALA A 2 -53.74 2.64 3.79
N THR A 3 -53.78 2.87 2.47
CA THR A 3 -52.70 2.49 1.56
C THR A 3 -51.45 3.35 1.83
N ARG A 4 -50.27 2.87 1.43
CA ARG A 4 -49.01 3.61 1.63
C ARG A 4 -49.04 5.00 0.99
N THR A 5 -49.73 5.12 -0.14
CA THR A 5 -49.99 6.38 -0.84
C THR A 5 -50.82 7.34 0.01
N ASP A 6 -51.86 6.84 0.68
CA ASP A 6 -52.69 7.66 1.58
C ASP A 6 -51.87 8.20 2.77
N ARG A 7 -50.91 7.41 3.28
CA ARG A 7 -50.01 7.85 4.37
C ARG A 7 -49.00 8.91 3.93
N LEU A 8 -48.54 8.87 2.68
CA LEU A 8 -47.60 9.85 2.13
C LEU A 8 -48.29 11.15 1.71
N ALA A 9 -49.59 11.09 1.46
CA ALA A 9 -50.42 12.26 1.15
C ALA A 9 -50.75 13.12 2.38
N LEU A 10 -50.52 12.61 3.60
CA LEU A 10 -50.71 13.39 4.82
C LEU A 10 -49.62 14.46 4.98
N PRO A 11 -49.97 15.66 5.48
CA PRO A 11 -49.00 16.70 5.74
C PRO A 11 -47.94 16.22 6.75
N LYS A 12 -46.68 16.60 6.51
CA LYS A 12 -45.57 16.20 7.40
C LYS A 12 -45.86 16.69 8.82
N PRO A 13 -45.78 15.81 9.84
CA PRO A 13 -45.99 16.21 11.22
C PRO A 13 -44.91 17.21 11.65
N ASN A 14 -45.32 18.26 12.37
CA ASN A 14 -44.42 19.29 12.85
C ASN A 14 -43.56 18.72 14.00
N LEU A 15 -42.31 18.41 13.67
CA LEU A 15 -41.34 17.76 14.57
C LEU A 15 -40.91 18.64 15.76
N LEU A 16 -41.31 19.92 15.79
CA LEU A 16 -41.13 20.80 16.94
C LEU A 16 -42.13 20.51 18.07
N ARG A 17 -43.31 19.96 17.76
CA ARG A 17 -44.38 19.72 18.74
C ARG A 17 -44.32 18.33 19.36
N PHE A 18 -43.65 17.40 18.69
CA PHE A 18 -43.40 16.03 19.15
C PHE A 18 -41.92 15.71 18.89
N PRO A 19 -41.05 15.79 19.90
CA PRO A 19 -39.62 15.54 19.73
C PRO A 19 -39.37 14.04 19.60
N ASP A 20 -39.77 13.44 18.49
CA ASP A 20 -39.31 12.09 18.13
C ASP A 20 -37.99 12.19 17.35
N ARG A 21 -37.00 12.82 17.98
CA ARG A 21 -35.60 12.82 17.53
C ARG A 21 -34.67 12.88 18.74
N ARG A 22 -34.22 11.70 19.17
CA ARG A 22 -32.88 11.53 19.74
C ARG A 22 -31.88 12.01 18.69
N SER A 23 -31.48 13.28 18.76
CA SER A 23 -30.35 13.77 17.98
C SER A 23 -29.10 12.99 18.41
N VAL A 24 -28.34 12.52 17.43
CA VAL A 24 -27.07 11.79 17.64
C VAL A 24 -26.02 12.65 18.35
N TYR A 25 -26.19 13.98 18.32
CA TYR A 25 -25.35 14.94 19.01
C TYR A 25 -26.08 15.46 20.24
N TRP A 26 -25.57 15.11 21.42
CA TRP A 26 -25.99 15.66 22.71
C TRP A 26 -25.24 16.96 22.89
N LEU A 27 -25.89 18.10 22.66
CA LEU A 27 -25.22 19.41 22.78
C LEU A 27 -25.36 20.02 24.18
N ASP A 28 -26.40 19.64 24.95
CA ASP A 28 -26.66 20.28 26.24
C ASP A 28 -26.63 19.33 27.45
N GLU A 29 -27.18 18.10 27.37
CA GLU A 29 -27.15 17.14 28.50
C GLU A 29 -27.01 15.67 28.06
N LEU A 30 -26.35 14.85 28.89
CA LEU A 30 -26.25 13.39 28.70
C LEU A 30 -27.54 12.70 29.16
N PRO A 31 -28.05 11.70 28.41
CA PRO A 31 -29.27 10.99 28.81
C PRO A 31 -29.04 10.18 30.09
N THR A 32 -30.06 10.14 30.95
CA THR A 32 -30.03 9.38 32.20
C THR A 32 -29.83 7.89 31.92
N ARG A 33 -28.72 7.35 32.41
CA ARG A 33 -28.35 5.94 32.26
C ARG A 33 -29.26 5.08 33.13
N SER A 34 -30.32 4.51 32.55
CA SER A 34 -31.17 3.53 33.24
C SER A 34 -30.33 2.28 33.56
N LYS A 35 -30.25 1.90 34.84
CA LYS A 35 -29.39 0.81 35.33
C LYS A 35 -29.83 -0.60 34.89
N ASN A 36 -31.00 -0.73 34.26
CA ASN A 36 -31.64 -2.04 34.05
C ASN A 36 -31.82 -2.41 32.57
N ILE A 37 -31.40 -1.57 31.63
CA ILE A 37 -31.55 -1.80 30.19
C ILE A 37 -30.22 -1.51 29.52
N SER A 38 -29.59 -2.54 28.95
CA SER A 38 -28.42 -2.37 28.09
C SER A 38 -28.79 -1.35 27.02
N THR A 39 -28.14 -0.19 27.04
CA THR A 39 -28.59 1.02 26.32
C THR A 39 -28.44 0.90 24.79
N THR A 40 -27.98 -0.24 24.27
CA THR A 40 -27.96 -0.50 22.82
C THR A 40 -28.09 -2.00 22.57
N ALA A 41 -29.31 -2.53 22.58
CA ALA A 41 -29.58 -3.78 21.89
C ALA A 41 -29.55 -3.47 20.38
N PHE A 42 -28.58 -4.02 19.66
CA PHE A 42 -28.50 -3.89 18.20
C PHE A 42 -29.58 -4.77 17.57
N GLU A 43 -30.83 -4.30 17.58
CA GLU A 43 -31.89 -4.96 16.83
C GLU A 43 -31.70 -4.69 15.34
N LEU A 44 -31.19 -5.69 14.61
CA LEU A 44 -31.10 -5.62 13.16
C LEU A 44 -32.50 -5.71 12.56
N THR A 45 -32.85 -4.74 11.72
CA THR A 45 -34.07 -4.85 10.91
C THR A 45 -33.96 -6.08 9.99
N PRO A 46 -35.09 -6.72 9.59
CA PRO A 46 -35.06 -7.89 8.70
C PRO A 46 -34.30 -7.65 7.39
N ARG A 47 -34.34 -6.41 6.90
CA ARG A 47 -33.59 -5.97 5.71
C ARG A 47 -32.08 -5.90 5.96
N LEU A 48 -31.66 -5.39 7.13
CA LEU A 48 -30.24 -5.35 7.49
C LEU A 48 -29.68 -6.76 7.69
N ASP A 49 -30.44 -7.65 8.31
CA ASP A 49 -30.07 -9.06 8.43
C ASP A 49 -29.89 -9.72 7.04
N GLN A 50 -30.79 -9.42 6.11
CA GLN A 50 -30.67 -9.91 4.72
C GLN A 50 -29.44 -9.33 3.99
N LEU A 51 -29.08 -8.07 4.24
CA LEU A 51 -27.90 -7.43 3.64
C LEU A 51 -26.58 -7.86 4.29
N ALA A 52 -26.61 -8.26 5.57
CA ALA A 52 -25.46 -8.79 6.28
C ALA A 52 -25.08 -10.20 5.81
N ARG A 53 -26.03 -10.94 5.20
CA ARG A 53 -25.72 -12.23 4.57
C ARG A 53 -24.78 -12.03 3.39
N SER A 54 -23.76 -12.89 3.30
CA SER A 54 -22.85 -12.90 2.17
C SER A 54 -23.61 -13.15 0.87
N LYS A 55 -23.19 -12.46 -0.20
CA LYS A 55 -23.74 -12.70 -1.54
C LYS A 55 -23.45 -14.14 -1.93
N GLN A 56 -24.51 -14.92 -2.10
CA GLN A 56 -24.39 -16.28 -2.61
C GLN A 56 -23.83 -16.22 -4.02
N SER A 57 -22.81 -17.03 -4.32
CA SER A 57 -22.33 -17.20 -5.68
C SER A 57 -23.49 -17.66 -6.55
N SER A 58 -23.62 -17.07 -7.76
CA SER A 58 -24.63 -17.51 -8.74
C SER A 58 -24.58 -19.03 -8.89
N ARG A 59 -25.75 -19.67 -9.00
CA ARG A 59 -25.87 -21.12 -9.22
C ARG A 59 -25.11 -21.60 -10.48
N PHE A 60 -24.81 -20.68 -11.39
CA PHE A 60 -24.04 -20.91 -12.63
C PHE A 60 -22.54 -20.59 -12.51
N PHE A 61 -22.07 -20.16 -11.34
CA PHE A 61 -20.65 -19.88 -11.10
C PHE A 61 -19.89 -21.19 -10.93
N LYS A 62 -19.18 -21.62 -11.97
CA LYS A 62 -18.19 -22.70 -11.91
C LYS A 62 -16.83 -22.08 -11.54
N GLU A 63 -16.28 -22.51 -10.40
CA GLU A 63 -15.00 -22.04 -9.84
C GLU A 63 -13.79 -22.38 -10.73
N SER A 64 -13.94 -23.40 -11.59
CA SER A 64 -12.99 -23.73 -12.65
C SER A 64 -13.59 -23.37 -14.00
N ARG A 65 -13.60 -22.08 -14.34
CA ARG A 65 -13.69 -21.71 -15.76
C ARG A 65 -12.36 -22.09 -16.37
N ARG A 66 -12.32 -23.13 -17.20
CA ARG A 66 -11.27 -23.20 -18.22
C ARG A 66 -11.25 -21.84 -18.91
N SER A 67 -10.08 -21.24 -19.07
CA SER A 67 -9.91 -20.05 -19.90
C SER A 67 -10.74 -20.23 -21.15
N PRO A 68 -11.49 -19.20 -21.63
CA PRO A 68 -12.35 -19.38 -22.78
C PRO A 68 -11.51 -19.97 -23.93
N GLU A 69 -11.70 -21.27 -24.19
CA GLU A 69 -11.06 -21.99 -25.28
C GLU A 69 -11.75 -21.46 -26.53
N TRP A 70 -11.26 -20.32 -27.04
CA TRP A 70 -11.72 -19.81 -28.32
C TRP A 70 -11.34 -20.84 -29.37
N MET A 71 -12.36 -21.50 -29.93
CA MET A 71 -12.16 -22.50 -30.95
C MET A 71 -11.63 -21.80 -32.21
N VAL A 72 -10.33 -21.95 -32.46
CA VAL A 72 -9.67 -21.41 -33.64
C VAL A 72 -10.18 -22.18 -34.86
N SER A 73 -10.60 -21.48 -35.91
CA SER A 73 -11.10 -22.14 -37.13
C SER A 73 -9.99 -22.94 -37.80
N ALA A 74 -10.34 -24.05 -38.47
CA ALA A 74 -9.37 -24.85 -39.21
C ALA A 74 -8.63 -24.03 -40.29
N ALA A 75 -9.27 -23.01 -40.85
CA ALA A 75 -8.66 -22.08 -41.79
C ALA A 75 -7.57 -21.21 -41.14
N ALA A 76 -7.80 -20.71 -39.91
CA ALA A 76 -6.81 -19.93 -39.18
C ALA A 76 -5.59 -20.77 -38.75
N LEU A 77 -5.80 -22.05 -38.41
CA LEU A 77 -4.69 -22.98 -38.12
C LEU A 77 -3.86 -23.34 -39.36
N LYS A 78 -4.48 -23.33 -40.55
CA LYS A 78 -3.82 -23.60 -41.84
C LYS A 78 -3.26 -22.35 -42.51
N ALA A 79 -3.50 -21.17 -41.95
CA ALA A 79 -3.06 -19.92 -42.54
C ALA A 79 -1.54 -19.78 -42.41
N CYS A 80 -0.83 -19.74 -43.53
CA CYS A 80 0.59 -19.45 -43.56
C CYS A 80 0.82 -17.94 -43.72
N PRO A 81 1.69 -17.32 -42.91
CA PRO A 81 2.03 -15.91 -43.08
C PRO A 81 2.74 -15.69 -44.43
N SER A 82 2.52 -14.53 -45.04
CA SER A 82 3.23 -14.14 -46.27
C SER A 82 4.71 -13.90 -45.97
N GLN A 83 5.57 -14.03 -46.99
CA GLN A 83 7.01 -13.80 -46.84
C GLN A 83 7.33 -12.42 -46.24
N ARG A 84 6.57 -11.39 -46.61
CA ARG A 84 6.68 -10.05 -46.02
C ARG A 84 6.38 -10.04 -44.51
N VAL A 85 5.33 -10.74 -44.07
CA VAL A 85 4.99 -10.84 -42.64
C VAL A 85 6.09 -11.57 -41.89
N CYS A 86 6.66 -12.64 -42.45
CA CYS A 86 7.81 -13.32 -41.87
C CYS A 86 9.02 -12.39 -41.72
N SER A 87 9.32 -11.58 -42.74
CA SER A 87 10.41 -10.58 -42.69
C SER A 87 10.16 -9.45 -41.68
N LEU A 88 8.91 -9.06 -41.46
CA LEU A 88 8.55 -8.04 -40.46
C LEU A 88 8.51 -8.60 -39.04
N ALA A 89 8.21 -9.89 -38.89
CA ALA A 89 8.17 -10.57 -37.59
C ALA A 89 9.57 -10.86 -37.05
N SER A 90 10.60 -10.90 -37.89
CA SER A 90 11.98 -11.02 -37.41
C SER A 90 12.39 -9.76 -36.65
N PRO A 91 13.01 -9.90 -35.46
CA PRO A 91 13.48 -8.74 -34.71
C PRO A 91 14.52 -7.95 -35.51
N ARG A 92 14.56 -6.63 -35.31
CA ARG A 92 15.60 -5.80 -35.91
C ARG A 92 16.96 -6.20 -35.36
N VAL A 93 17.95 -6.29 -36.24
CA VAL A 93 19.34 -6.58 -35.86
C VAL A 93 19.83 -5.42 -34.97
N PRO A 94 20.52 -5.71 -33.86
CA PRO A 94 21.16 -4.69 -33.06
C PRO A 94 22.14 -3.85 -33.89
N VAL A 95 22.34 -2.58 -33.50
CA VAL A 95 23.34 -1.70 -34.14
C VAL A 95 24.75 -2.30 -33.94
N ASP A 96 25.64 -2.09 -34.91
CA ASP A 96 27.05 -2.50 -34.77
C ASP A 96 27.64 -1.98 -33.45
N GLY A 97 28.19 -2.90 -32.65
CA GLY A 97 28.72 -2.60 -31.32
C GLY A 97 27.69 -2.64 -30.19
N TRP A 98 26.43 -3.01 -30.44
CA TRP A 98 25.46 -3.25 -29.36
C TRP A 98 25.92 -4.43 -28.50
N GLN A 99 26.10 -4.16 -27.22
CA GLN A 99 26.37 -5.14 -26.18
C GLN A 99 25.18 -5.14 -25.22
N SER A 100 24.76 -6.31 -24.76
CA SER A 100 23.77 -6.39 -23.69
C SER A 100 24.35 -5.72 -22.43
N ASP A 101 23.60 -4.82 -21.79
CA ASP A 101 24.02 -4.07 -20.59
C ASP A 101 24.57 -4.95 -19.46
N ARG A 102 24.21 -6.23 -19.46
CA ARG A 102 24.71 -7.24 -18.53
C ARG A 102 24.77 -8.60 -19.23
N PRO A 103 25.93 -9.28 -19.28
CA PRO A 103 25.95 -10.69 -19.68
C PRO A 103 25.05 -11.47 -18.70
N LEU A 104 24.12 -12.28 -19.22
CA LEU A 104 23.06 -12.97 -18.47
C LEU A 104 23.58 -14.06 -17.51
N LEU A 105 24.42 -13.68 -16.55
CA LEU A 105 25.24 -14.49 -15.66
C LEU A 105 26.61 -14.83 -16.26
N ALA A 106 27.63 -14.86 -15.40
CA ALA A 106 28.93 -15.42 -15.73
C ALA A 106 28.76 -16.87 -16.23
N PRO A 107 29.62 -17.37 -17.12
CA PRO A 107 29.58 -18.76 -17.56
C PRO A 107 29.53 -19.69 -16.35
N LEU A 108 28.36 -20.32 -16.13
CA LEU A 108 28.20 -21.26 -15.03
C LEU A 108 29.15 -22.43 -15.26
N SER A 109 29.92 -22.78 -14.23
CA SER A 109 30.86 -23.89 -14.30
C SER A 109 30.12 -25.20 -14.61
N VAL A 110 30.82 -26.15 -15.24
CA VAL A 110 30.26 -27.48 -15.56
C VAL A 110 29.70 -28.15 -14.30
N ALA A 111 30.35 -27.97 -13.15
CA ALA A 111 29.92 -28.50 -11.86
C ALA A 111 28.55 -27.96 -11.42
N VAL A 112 28.24 -26.69 -11.67
CA VAL A 112 26.92 -26.11 -11.36
C VAL A 112 25.85 -26.68 -12.29
N LYS A 113 26.17 -26.89 -13.57
CA LYS A 113 25.24 -27.47 -14.55
C LYS A 113 24.92 -28.94 -14.28
N THR A 114 25.84 -29.69 -13.69
CA THR A 114 25.68 -31.13 -13.39
C THR A 114 25.36 -31.42 -11.92
N ALA A 115 25.25 -30.40 -11.08
CA ALA A 115 24.94 -30.56 -9.66
C ALA A 115 23.59 -31.24 -9.45
N LYS A 116 23.60 -32.39 -8.76
CA LYS A 116 22.37 -33.08 -8.35
C LYS A 116 21.84 -32.46 -7.05
N PRO A 117 20.53 -32.17 -6.95
CA PRO A 117 19.95 -31.66 -5.71
C PRO A 117 20.07 -32.69 -4.60
N SER A 118 20.32 -32.22 -3.37
CA SER A 118 20.37 -33.09 -2.19
C SER A 118 18.98 -33.69 -1.92
N PRO A 119 18.89 -34.86 -1.26
CA PRO A 119 17.60 -35.49 -0.97
C PRO A 119 16.68 -34.58 -0.15
N ARG A 120 17.25 -33.73 0.71
CA ARG A 120 16.50 -32.70 1.44
C ARG A 120 15.84 -31.68 0.52
N ILE A 121 16.56 -31.18 -0.50
CA ILE A 121 16.01 -30.23 -1.47
C ILE A 121 14.89 -30.90 -2.26
N CYS A 122 15.10 -32.15 -2.70
CA CYS A 122 14.05 -32.92 -3.37
C CYS A 122 12.80 -33.07 -2.49
N ASN A 123 12.96 -33.37 -1.20
CA ASN A 123 11.84 -33.50 -0.26
C ASN A 123 11.11 -32.17 -0.02
N LEU A 124 11.83 -31.05 0.05
CA LEU A 124 11.23 -29.72 0.21
C LEU A 124 10.53 -29.22 -1.06
N ALA A 125 11.02 -29.63 -2.23
CA ALA A 125 10.40 -29.32 -3.52
C ALA A 125 9.10 -30.10 -3.75
N GLN A 126 8.82 -31.14 -2.97
CA GLN A 126 7.54 -31.83 -3.06
C GLN A 126 6.41 -30.90 -2.60
N PRO A 127 5.30 -30.82 -3.35
CA PRO A 127 4.17 -29.99 -2.96
C PRO A 127 3.62 -30.48 -1.61
N LYS A 128 3.41 -29.54 -0.68
CA LYS A 128 2.83 -29.83 0.62
C LYS A 128 1.42 -30.40 0.40
N ARG A 129 1.26 -31.72 0.58
CA ARG A 129 -0.04 -32.40 0.54
C ARG A 129 -0.82 -32.05 1.80
N ALA A 130 -1.34 -30.83 1.87
CA ALA A 130 -2.32 -30.47 2.87
C ALA A 130 -3.60 -31.26 2.57
N LYS A 131 -3.97 -32.19 3.47
CA LYS A 131 -5.33 -32.73 3.48
C LYS A 131 -6.25 -31.59 3.86
N MET A 132 -6.76 -30.89 2.86
CA MET A 132 -7.75 -29.83 3.03
C MET A 132 -9.07 -30.53 3.38
N VAL A 133 -9.29 -30.78 4.67
CA VAL A 133 -10.60 -31.21 5.16
C VAL A 133 -11.48 -29.96 5.14
N LEU A 134 -12.18 -29.76 4.03
CA LEU A 134 -13.29 -28.81 3.94
C LEU A 134 -14.44 -29.38 4.78
N THR A 135 -14.44 -29.09 6.09
CA THR A 135 -15.66 -29.18 6.87
C THR A 135 -16.56 -28.02 6.45
N HIS A 136 -17.46 -28.27 5.50
CA HIS A 136 -18.60 -27.38 5.25
C HIS A 136 -19.53 -27.47 6.47
N ALA A 137 -19.36 -26.56 7.43
CA ALA A 137 -20.36 -26.25 8.42
C ALA A 137 -20.68 -24.76 8.33
N PRO A 138 -21.94 -24.35 8.06
CA PRO A 138 -22.32 -22.96 8.12
C PRO A 138 -22.63 -22.64 9.58
N SER A 139 -21.66 -22.11 10.32
CA SER A 139 -21.94 -21.42 11.57
C SER A 139 -20.98 -20.25 11.67
N VAL A 140 -21.51 -19.09 11.33
CA VAL A 140 -20.91 -17.79 11.64
C VAL A 140 -21.11 -17.63 13.14
N ASP A 141 -20.02 -17.78 13.88
CA ASP A 141 -19.72 -17.04 15.12
C ASP A 141 -18.36 -17.54 15.62
N SER A 142 -17.30 -17.06 14.96
CA SER A 142 -15.96 -16.80 15.51
C SER A 142 -14.96 -16.68 14.36
N SER A 143 -14.32 -15.52 14.28
CA SER A 143 -13.15 -15.27 13.43
C SER A 143 -11.96 -16.11 13.90
N THR A 144 -11.98 -17.40 13.59
CA THR A 144 -10.81 -18.27 13.64
C THR A 144 -11.08 -19.40 12.65
N HIS A 145 -10.59 -19.26 11.42
CA HIS A 145 -10.35 -20.42 10.59
C HIS A 145 -9.32 -21.27 11.34
N VAL A 146 -9.78 -22.26 12.10
CA VAL A 146 -8.93 -23.24 12.77
C VAL A 146 -8.37 -24.15 11.69
N PHE A 147 -7.26 -23.71 11.11
CA PHE A 147 -6.43 -24.58 10.29
C PHE A 147 -5.80 -25.63 11.18
N GLY A 148 -6.22 -26.88 10.99
CA GLY A 148 -5.40 -28.06 11.23
C GLY A 148 -5.44 -28.60 12.66
N VAL A 149 -5.60 -29.92 12.73
CA VAL A 149 -5.20 -30.83 13.81
C VAL A 149 -4.22 -30.17 14.80
N PRO A 150 -4.48 -30.20 16.13
CA PRO A 150 -3.50 -29.82 17.14
C PRO A 150 -2.31 -30.78 17.04
N THR A 151 -1.36 -30.44 16.19
CA THR A 151 -0.09 -31.14 16.09
C THR A 151 0.79 -30.50 17.16
N PRO A 152 1.26 -31.26 18.15
CA PRO A 152 2.14 -30.71 19.17
C PRO A 152 3.35 -30.08 18.47
N PRO A 153 3.77 -28.87 18.86
CA PRO A 153 4.93 -28.21 18.26
C PRO A 153 6.15 -29.13 18.38
N SER A 154 6.97 -29.20 17.32
CA SER A 154 8.18 -30.02 17.35
C SER A 154 9.09 -29.62 18.51
N SER A 155 9.90 -30.55 19.01
CA SER A 155 10.85 -30.30 20.10
C SER A 155 11.76 -29.09 19.84
N ARG A 156 12.15 -28.87 18.58
CA ARG A 156 12.91 -27.69 18.15
C ARG A 156 12.13 -26.39 18.32
N ILE A 157 10.83 -26.38 18.03
CA ILE A 157 9.98 -25.19 18.21
C ILE A 157 9.87 -24.87 19.71
N LEU A 158 9.70 -25.89 20.56
CA LEU A 158 9.70 -25.71 22.02
C LEU A 158 11.03 -25.16 22.53
N GLN A 159 12.16 -25.65 21.99
CA GLN A 159 13.48 -25.11 22.34
C GLN A 159 13.66 -23.66 21.89
N LEU A 160 13.19 -23.29 20.70
CA LEU A 160 13.27 -21.92 20.20
C LEU A 160 12.30 -20.96 20.90
N ALA A 161 11.19 -21.48 21.42
CA ALA A 161 10.23 -20.72 22.22
C ALA A 161 10.76 -20.46 23.64
N SER A 162 11.81 -21.16 24.08
CA SER A 162 12.43 -20.86 25.37
C SER A 162 13.15 -19.50 25.30
N PRO A 163 12.94 -18.61 26.29
CA PRO A 163 13.58 -17.30 26.31
C PRO A 163 15.10 -17.48 26.39
N LYS A 164 15.83 -16.67 25.63
CA LYS A 164 17.29 -16.68 25.67
C LYS A 164 17.78 -16.32 27.07
N GLN A 165 18.81 -17.01 27.56
CA GLN A 165 19.46 -16.62 28.79
C GLN A 165 20.13 -15.26 28.63
N VAL A 166 19.87 -14.39 29.59
CA VAL A 166 20.45 -13.05 29.67
C VAL A 166 21.93 -13.20 30.05
N HIS A 167 22.81 -12.49 29.35
CA HIS A 167 24.26 -12.52 29.63
C HIS A 167 24.55 -12.01 31.05
N ALA A 168 25.56 -12.57 31.74
CA ALA A 168 25.87 -12.23 33.13
C ALA A 168 26.15 -10.73 33.38
N GLN A 169 26.60 -10.01 32.34
CA GLN A 169 26.90 -8.58 32.39
C GLN A 169 25.78 -7.68 31.83
N HIS A 170 24.62 -8.25 31.47
CA HIS A 170 23.52 -7.47 30.92
C HIS A 170 22.83 -6.67 32.03
N ALA A 171 23.15 -5.37 32.10
CA ALA A 171 22.44 -4.43 32.96
C ALA A 171 21.06 -4.10 32.36
N LEU A 172 20.02 -4.17 33.19
CA LEU A 172 18.68 -3.75 32.80
C LEU A 172 18.64 -2.23 32.56
N ALA A 173 17.67 -1.78 31.75
CA ALA A 173 17.48 -0.36 31.46
C ALA A 173 17.38 0.46 32.75
N ARG A 174 18.10 1.59 32.80
CA ARG A 174 18.07 2.53 33.92
C ARG A 174 16.64 3.08 34.08
N PRO A 175 16.09 3.17 35.31
CA PRO A 175 14.77 3.75 35.51
C PRO A 175 14.70 5.18 34.97
N VAL A 176 13.56 5.54 34.36
CA VAL A 176 13.33 6.80 33.65
C VAL A 176 13.47 8.02 34.58
N SER A 177 13.16 7.86 35.87
CA SER A 177 13.29 8.91 36.89
C SER A 177 14.61 8.81 37.64
N GLY A 178 15.66 9.41 37.08
CA GLY A 178 16.92 9.64 37.80
C GLY A 178 16.97 11.06 38.40
N PRO A 179 17.54 11.27 39.60
CA PRO A 179 17.77 12.62 40.12
C PRO A 179 18.72 13.37 39.18
N VAL A 180 18.25 14.51 38.65
CA VAL A 180 19.06 15.39 37.80
C VAL A 180 20.03 16.16 38.69
N PRO A 181 21.34 16.15 38.41
CA PRO A 181 22.30 16.85 39.25
C PRO A 181 22.11 18.37 39.16
N ASP A 182 22.30 19.06 40.29
CA ASP A 182 22.15 20.52 40.44
C ASP A 182 22.82 21.35 39.34
N ARG A 183 24.01 20.93 38.90
CA ARG A 183 24.77 21.59 37.83
C ARG A 183 24.03 21.67 36.50
N VAL A 184 23.17 20.68 36.21
CA VAL A 184 22.36 20.62 34.99
C VAL A 184 21.13 21.50 35.15
N LEU A 185 20.52 21.53 36.35
CA LEU A 185 19.39 22.41 36.65
C LEU A 185 19.77 23.89 36.63
N LYS A 186 21.02 24.20 37.02
CA LYS A 186 21.57 25.57 37.05
C LYS A 186 22.32 25.94 35.76
N ALA A 187 22.35 25.07 34.75
CA ALA A 187 23.07 25.34 33.51
C ALA A 187 22.36 26.42 32.68
N VAL A 188 23.11 27.46 32.30
CA VAL A 188 22.62 28.54 31.44
C VAL A 188 23.03 28.26 29.98
N ALA A 189 22.13 28.49 29.04
CA ALA A 189 22.40 28.31 27.61
C ALA A 189 23.48 29.27 27.10
N SER A 190 24.32 28.82 26.17
CA SER A 190 25.36 29.64 25.55
C SER A 190 24.77 30.83 24.78
N GLU A 191 25.54 31.90 24.60
CA GLU A 191 25.10 33.11 23.86
C GLU A 191 24.61 32.79 22.44
N SER A 192 25.27 31.84 21.76
CA SER A 192 24.83 31.36 20.45
C SER A 192 23.47 30.68 20.52
N LEU A 193 23.21 29.84 21.52
CA LEU A 193 21.90 29.21 21.70
C LEU A 193 20.83 30.22 22.07
N GLN A 194 21.14 31.21 22.89
CA GLN A 194 20.22 32.32 23.21
C GLN A 194 19.87 33.13 21.96
N THR A 195 20.84 33.34 21.06
CA THR A 195 20.62 34.05 19.79
C THR A 195 19.74 33.23 18.84
N LEU A 196 19.99 31.93 18.73
CA LEU A 196 19.20 31.02 17.89
C LEU A 196 17.79 30.76 18.45
N ALA A 197 17.61 30.84 19.76
CA ALA A 197 16.31 30.72 20.42
C ALA A 197 15.40 31.92 20.16
N ARG A 198 15.94 33.05 19.68
CA ARG A 198 15.11 34.19 19.27
C ARG A 198 14.30 33.78 18.03
N PRO A 199 12.98 34.01 18.03
CA PRO A 199 12.15 33.70 16.87
C PRO A 199 12.64 34.49 15.67
N LYS A 200 12.84 33.81 14.54
CA LYS A 200 13.20 34.46 13.29
C LYS A 200 12.07 35.40 12.88
N THR A 201 12.33 36.71 12.89
CA THR A 201 11.40 37.71 12.36
C THR A 201 11.20 37.43 10.87
N ARG A 202 9.98 37.07 10.49
CA ARG A 202 9.60 36.91 9.08
C ARG A 202 9.06 38.25 8.61
N GLN A 203 9.77 38.90 7.70
CA GLN A 203 9.19 39.99 6.91
C GLN A 203 8.14 39.39 5.96
N ALA A 204 7.13 40.18 5.57
CA ALA A 204 6.11 39.72 4.64
C ALA A 204 6.78 39.24 3.34
N LEU A 205 6.19 38.24 2.66
CA LEU A 205 6.77 37.58 1.47
C LEU A 205 7.19 38.54 0.33
N PHE A 206 6.76 39.80 0.37
CA PHE A 206 7.03 40.84 -0.63
C PHE A 206 7.67 42.11 -0.06
N GLU A 207 7.97 42.15 1.24
CA GLU A 207 8.64 43.31 1.84
C GLU A 207 10.10 43.37 1.35
N GLY A 208 10.40 44.35 0.50
CA GLY A 208 11.72 44.51 -0.13
C GLY A 208 11.95 43.67 -1.39
N TYR A 209 10.93 43.00 -1.93
CA TYR A 209 11.02 42.30 -3.22
C TYR A 209 10.80 43.30 -4.37
N ASP A 210 11.87 43.67 -5.05
CA ASP A 210 11.81 44.40 -6.31
C ASP A 210 11.69 43.40 -7.47
N PRO A 211 10.53 43.32 -8.17
CA PRO A 211 10.30 42.36 -9.23
C PRO A 211 11.20 42.56 -10.46
N TYR A 212 11.85 43.71 -10.58
CA TYR A 212 12.77 44.02 -11.68
C TYR A 212 14.25 43.80 -11.32
N ARG A 213 14.53 43.44 -10.06
CA ARG A 213 15.90 43.22 -9.59
C ARG A 213 16.42 41.86 -10.02
N VAL A 214 17.29 41.85 -11.02
CA VAL A 214 17.99 40.64 -11.46
C VAL A 214 19.01 40.20 -10.40
N SER A 215 19.03 38.90 -10.07
CA SER A 215 19.94 38.35 -9.07
C SER A 215 21.41 38.46 -9.53
N PRO A 216 22.37 38.63 -8.60
CA PRO A 216 23.80 38.68 -8.95
C PRO A 216 24.27 37.42 -9.69
N ALA A 217 23.74 36.26 -9.31
CA ALA A 217 24.02 34.98 -9.97
C ALA A 217 23.53 34.96 -11.42
N ALA A 218 22.35 35.50 -11.70
CA ALA A 218 21.84 35.61 -13.06
C ALA A 218 22.66 36.60 -13.92
N ARG A 219 23.17 37.69 -13.32
CA ARG A 219 24.08 38.63 -14.01
C ARG A 219 25.45 38.00 -14.31
N ALA A 220 25.92 37.10 -13.45
CA ALA A 220 27.20 36.40 -13.62
C ALA A 220 27.08 35.14 -14.48
N ALA A 221 25.87 34.71 -14.84
CA ALA A 221 25.66 33.50 -15.62
C ALA A 221 26.10 33.70 -17.08
N THR A 222 27.00 32.83 -17.55
CA THR A 222 27.42 32.77 -18.95
C THR A 222 26.60 31.74 -19.71
N ALA A 223 26.22 32.04 -20.95
CA ALA A 223 25.51 31.10 -21.81
C ALA A 223 26.35 29.84 -22.09
N SER A 224 25.69 28.68 -22.20
CA SER A 224 26.37 27.44 -22.57
C SER A 224 26.89 27.51 -24.02
N PRO A 225 27.95 26.76 -24.38
CA PRO A 225 28.53 26.80 -25.72
C PRO A 225 27.49 26.47 -26.80
N ARG A 226 26.57 25.54 -26.53
CA ARG A 226 25.48 25.22 -27.47
C ARG A 226 24.50 26.37 -27.67
N LEU A 227 24.17 27.13 -26.61
CA LEU A 227 23.31 28.31 -26.75
C LEU A 227 24.02 29.43 -27.51
N MET A 228 25.33 29.59 -27.32
CA MET A 228 26.15 30.50 -28.12
C MET A 228 26.11 30.14 -29.60
N GLU A 229 26.28 28.86 -29.96
CA GLU A 229 26.17 28.39 -31.36
C GLU A 229 24.79 28.68 -31.96
N LEU A 230 23.72 28.43 -31.20
CA LEU A 230 22.34 28.66 -31.66
C LEU A 230 21.99 30.15 -31.76
N SER A 231 22.68 31.01 -30.99
CA SER A 231 22.50 32.46 -31.07
C SER A 231 23.10 33.06 -32.34
N LEU A 232 24.00 32.34 -33.02
CA LEU A 232 24.55 32.77 -34.30
C LEU A 232 23.48 32.63 -35.40
N PRO A 233 23.38 33.61 -36.32
CA PRO A 233 22.46 33.50 -37.44
C PRO A 233 22.83 32.30 -38.31
N LEU A 234 21.80 31.59 -38.79
CA LEU A 234 21.99 30.47 -39.69
C LEU A 234 22.80 30.93 -40.93
N PRO A 235 23.77 30.14 -41.43
CA PRO A 235 24.67 30.56 -42.50
C PRO A 235 23.95 31.09 -43.75
N ARG A 236 22.81 30.49 -44.09
CA ARG A 236 21.93 30.90 -45.21
C ARG A 236 21.25 32.25 -45.06
N LYS A 237 21.26 32.85 -43.86
CA LYS A 237 20.66 34.15 -43.55
C LYS A 237 21.71 35.26 -43.40
N CYS A 238 23.00 34.91 -43.45
CA CYS A 238 24.08 35.89 -43.48
C CYS A 238 24.24 36.40 -44.92
N LYS A 239 24.22 37.72 -45.11
CA LYS A 239 24.59 38.32 -46.40
C LYS A 239 26.12 38.19 -46.55
N SER A 240 26.60 37.77 -47.70
CA SER A 240 28.04 37.82 -48.02
C SER A 240 28.51 39.27 -47.97
N GLN A 241 29.53 39.55 -47.15
CA GLN A 241 30.27 40.80 -47.22
C GLN A 241 31.11 40.86 -48.49
#